data_AF-A0A661RY85-F1
#
_entry.id   AF-A0A661RY85-F1
#
_cell.length_a   1.000
_cell.length_b   1.000
_cell.length_c   1.000
_cell.angle_alpha   90.00
_cell.angle_beta   90.00
_cell.angle_gamma   90.00
#
_symmetry.space_group_name_H-M   'P 1'
#
loop_
_entity.id
_entity.type
_entity.pdbx_description
1 polymer ?
#
loop_
_entity_poly.entity_id
_entity_poly.type
_entity_poly.pdbx_seq_one_letter_code
_entity_poly.pdbx_strand_id
1 'polypeptide(L)' 'MKIEVISKYPEDKKRSVPILFIHGAFAGAWCWEEYFLPYFADHGYESHALSLRGHGK' A
#
# COMPACT_ATOMS: atom_id res chain seq x y z
N MET A 1 18.25 -4.41 -7.63
CA MET A 1 16.87 -4.83 -7.99
C MET A 1 15.90 -3.85 -7.35
N LYS A 2 14.97 -3.28 -8.12
CA LYS A 2 13.93 -2.35 -7.62
C LYS A 2 12.65 -3.15 -7.35
N ILE A 3 11.93 -2.81 -6.28
CA ILE A 3 10.64 -3.42 -5.92
C ILE A 3 9.54 -2.40 -6.21
N GLU A 4 8.42 -2.84 -6.77
CA GLU A 4 7.22 -2.01 -6.93
C GLU A 4 6.63 -1.68 -5.56
N VAL A 5 6.35 -0.39 -5.35
CA VAL A 5 5.67 0.12 -4.17
C VAL A 5 4.62 1.13 -4.63
N ILE A 6 3.39 0.93 -4.18
CA ILE A 6 2.26 1.86 -4.36
C ILE A 6 1.99 2.50 -3.00
N SER A 7 1.97 3.83 -2.96
CA SER A 7 1.77 4.60 -1.73
C SER A 7 0.55 5.51 -1.86
N LYS A 8 -0.26 5.58 -0.80
CA LYS A 8 -1.25 6.63 -0.58
C LYS A 8 -0.95 7.35 0.72
N TYR A 9 -0.99 8.68 0.63
CA TYR A 9 -0.73 9.57 1.75
C TYR A 9 -2.05 10.22 2.17
N PRO A 10 -2.31 10.31 3.48
CA PRO A 10 -3.46 11.04 3.98
C PRO A 10 -3.28 12.54 3.71
N GLU A 11 -4.39 13.27 3.49
CA GLU A 11 -4.35 14.74 3.45
C GLU A 11 -3.92 15.32 4.81
N ASP A 12 -4.48 14.77 5.89
CA ASP A 12 -4.11 15.07 7.27
C ASP A 12 -3.50 13.84 7.94
N LYS A 13 -2.20 13.88 8.24
CA LYS A 13 -1.48 12.78 8.92
C LYS A 13 -1.86 12.69 10.41
N LYS A 14 -3.02 12.08 10.69
CA LYS A 14 -3.54 11.86 12.05
C LYS A 14 -2.88 10.67 12.75
N ARG A 15 -2.23 9.77 12.01
CA ARG A 15 -1.59 8.56 12.54
C ARG A 15 -0.09 8.61 12.28
N SER A 16 0.69 8.40 13.34
CA SER A 16 2.16 8.47 13.29
C SER A 16 2.80 7.21 12.71
N VAL A 17 2.12 6.07 12.76
CA VAL A 17 2.63 4.77 12.29
C VAL A 17 1.99 4.44 10.92
N PRO A 18 2.79 4.25 9.86
CA PRO A 18 2.28 3.87 8.55
C PRO A 18 1.86 2.39 8.51
N ILE A 19 1.00 2.05 7.54
CA ILE A 19 0.55 0.67 7.30
C ILE A 19 1.23 0.12 6.05
N LEU A 20 1.75 -1.11 6.16
CA LEU A 20 2.30 -1.86 5.03
C LEU A 20 1.40 -3.06 4.70
N PHE A 21 0.90 -3.10 3.47
CA PHE A 21 0.10 -4.19 2.92
C PHE A 21 0.99 -5.18 2.16
N ILE A 22 0.85 -6.47 2.48
CA ILE A 22 1.54 -7.58 1.82
C ILE A 22 0.50 -8.46 1.14
N HIS A 23 0.66 -8.69 -0.16
CA HIS A 23 -0.26 -9.51 -0.94
C HIS A 23 -0.07 -11.02 -0.67
N GLY A 24 -1.11 -11.80 -1.00
CA GLY A 24 -1.06 -13.28 -0.99
C GLY A 24 -0.60 -13.87 -2.33
N ALA A 25 -0.81 -15.18 -2.51
CA ALA A 25 -0.46 -15.86 -3.76
C ALA A 25 -1.22 -15.29 -4.98
N PHE A 26 -0.57 -15.28 -6.15
CA PHE A 26 -1.15 -14.85 -7.43
C PHE A 26 -1.60 -13.37 -7.48
N ALA A 27 -1.01 -12.51 -6.66
CA ALA A 27 -1.31 -11.08 -6.59
C ALA A 27 -0.04 -10.22 -6.60
N GLY A 28 -0.22 -8.90 -6.50
CA GLY A 28 0.83 -7.90 -6.34
C GLY A 28 0.30 -6.69 -5.55
N ALA A 29 1.08 -5.62 -5.43
CA ALA A 29 0.70 -4.39 -4.73
C ALA A 29 -0.69 -3.87 -5.18
N TRP A 30 -0.99 -4.00 -6.47
CA TRP A 30 -2.24 -3.59 -7.11
C TRP A 30 -3.51 -4.13 -6.44
N CYS A 31 -3.47 -5.29 -5.77
CA CYS A 31 -4.67 -5.85 -5.14
C CYS A 31 -5.21 -5.01 -3.97
N TRP A 32 -4.39 -4.11 -3.43
CA TRP A 32 -4.76 -3.18 -2.36
C TRP A 32 -5.08 -1.76 -2.86
N GLU A 33 -4.70 -1.44 -4.09
CA GLU A 33 -4.66 -0.06 -4.61
C GLU A 33 -6.04 0.60 -4.70
N GLU A 34 -7.04 -0.14 -5.13
CA GLU A 34 -8.35 0.44 -5.47
C GLU A 34 -9.16 0.86 -4.24
N TYR A 35 -9.16 0.03 -3.18
CA TYR A 35 -10.05 0.23 -2.03
C TYR A 35 -9.32 0.36 -0.70
N PHE A 36 -8.27 -0.43 -0.46
CA PHE A 36 -7.62 -0.45 0.85
C PHE A 36 -6.71 0.75 1.05
N LEU A 37 -5.82 1.04 0.10
CA LEU A 37 -4.91 2.19 0.25
C LEU A 37 -5.66 3.52 0.40
N PRO A 38 -6.71 3.83 -0.39
CA PRO A 38 -7.51 5.04 -0.20
C PRO A 38 -8.25 5.03 1.13
N TYR A 39 -8.90 3.92 1.50
CA TYR A 39 -9.64 3.83 2.76
C TYR A 39 -8.76 4.20 3.97
N PHE A 40 -7.55 3.64 4.07
CA PHE A 40 -6.68 3.94 5.21
C PHE A 40 -6.08 5.35 5.15
N ALA A 41 -5.78 5.86 3.94
CA ALA A 41 -5.36 7.24 3.76
C ALA A 41 -6.44 8.25 4.18
N ASP A 42 -7.71 8.01 3.85
CA ASP A 42 -8.83 8.85 4.27
C ASP A 42 -9.02 8.85 5.80
N HIS A 43 -8.56 7.79 6.48
CA HIS A 43 -8.57 7.67 7.94
C HIS A 43 -7.26 8.15 8.61
N GLY A 44 -6.39 8.82 7.86
CA GLY A 44 -5.20 9.48 8.38
C GLY A 44 -3.96 8.60 8.47
N TYR A 45 -3.96 7.41 7.87
CA TYR A 45 -2.80 6.52 7.78
C TYR A 45 -2.05 6.71 6.46
N GLU A 46 -0.75 6.97 6.56
CA GLU A 46 0.16 6.72 5.44
C GLU A 46 0.16 5.22 5.13
N SER A 47 -0.12 4.85 3.88
CA SER A 47 -0.45 3.48 3.49
C SER A 47 0.38 3.07 2.28
N HIS A 48 1.07 1.93 2.38
CA HIS A 48 1.95 1.40 1.33
C HIS A 48 1.60 -0.05 1.01
N ALA A 49 1.60 -0.41 -0.26
CA ALA A 49 1.60 -1.79 -0.71
C ALA A 49 2.86 -2.06 -1.54
N LEU A 50 3.48 -3.23 -1.37
CA LEU A 50 4.60 -3.66 -2.20
C LEU A 50 4.28 -4.96 -2.93
N SER A 51 4.95 -5.18 -4.06
CA SER A 51 4.99 -6.48 -4.73
C SER A 51 6.21 -7.24 -4.25
N LEU A 52 6.02 -8.45 -3.71
CA LEU A 52 7.13 -9.31 -3.32
C LEU A 52 8.03 -9.60 -4.54
N ARG A 53 9.30 -9.92 -4.30
CA ARG A 53 10.25 -10.24 -5.38
C ARG A 53 9.66 -11.26 -6.36
N GLY A 54 9.76 -10.99 -7.65
CA GLY A 54 9.22 -11.85 -8.71
C GLY A 54 7.71 -11.69 -8.96
N HIS A 55 7.06 -10.72 -8.31
CA HIS A 55 5.67 -10.33 -8.53
C HIS A 55 5.57 -8.85 -8.90
N GLY A 56 4.40 -8.42 -9.38
CA GLY A 56 4.14 -7.03 -9.76
C GLY A 56 4.90 -6.59 -11.02
N LYS A 57 5.03 -5.27 -11.22
CA LYS A 57 5.89 -4.70 -12.25
C LYS A 57 7.38 -4.77 -11.90
#